data_AF-A0A8J4PTB7-F1
#
_entry.id   AF-A0A8J4PTB7-F1
#
_cell.length_a   1.000
_cell.length_b   1.000
_cell.length_c   1.000
_cell.angle_alpha   90.00
_cell.angle_beta   90.00
_cell.angle_gamma   90.00
#
_symmetry.space_group_name_H-M   'P 1'
#
loop_
_entity.id
_entity.type
_entity.pdbx_description
1 polymer ?
#
loop_
_entity_poly.entity_id
_entity_poly.type
_entity_poly.pdbx_seq_one_letter_code
_entity_poly.pdbx_strand_id
1 'polypeptide(L)'
;MTIERGVLLSSNISNSLDTSGAGFLPLFLKGTIIKGFGRGSKELGIPTANLPVEEYEDILKDIPVGVYYGWANVEGLNNNQVYSMAMSIGWNPFYKNTKKTVEVHLIQKFDQDFYGSQLNAIVLGFIRPMCDFKSLDELIKAINDDIEYAQTCLSTTENTEFKNHTFFNSTLNNSNSNNSSSGSDGTDDNNSSGVSVLSLK
;
A
#
# COMPACT_ATOMS: atom_id res chain seq x y z
N MET A 1 -16.59 -31.02 -2.23
CA MET A 1 -15.28 -30.86 -2.86
C MET A 1 -14.99 -29.36 -2.87
N THR A 2 -14.45 -28.88 -1.75
CA THR A 2 -14.24 -27.44 -1.49
C THR A 2 -12.74 -27.24 -1.50
N ILE A 3 -12.25 -26.41 -2.42
CA ILE A 3 -10.84 -26.06 -2.52
C ILE A 3 -10.59 -24.97 -1.47
N GLU A 4 -9.83 -25.31 -0.42
CA GLU A 4 -9.30 -24.36 0.53
C GLU A 4 -8.32 -23.41 -0.19
N ARG A 5 -8.65 -22.12 -0.25
CA ARG A 5 -7.70 -21.07 -0.64
C ARG A 5 -6.88 -20.69 0.59
N GLY A 6 -5.57 -20.93 0.49
CA GLY A 6 -4.61 -20.81 1.57
C GLY A 6 -4.53 -19.40 2.15
N VAL A 7 -4.96 -19.28 3.41
CA VAL A 7 -4.48 -18.25 4.33
C VAL A 7 -3.17 -18.79 4.89
N LEU A 8 -2.03 -18.20 4.51
CA LEU A 8 -0.77 -18.47 5.18
C LEU A 8 -0.78 -17.78 6.55
N LEU A 9 -1.39 -18.44 7.53
CA LEU A 9 -1.11 -18.22 8.95
C LEU A 9 0.26 -18.84 9.23
N SER A 10 1.35 -18.08 9.07
CA SER A 10 2.63 -18.48 9.65
C SER A 10 2.57 -18.25 11.16
N SER A 11 2.21 -19.30 11.88
CA SER A 11 2.33 -19.42 13.32
C SER A 11 3.80 -19.38 13.76
N ASN A 12 4.03 -18.69 14.88
CA ASN A 12 5.27 -18.56 15.68
C ASN A 12 5.96 -17.18 15.66
N ILE A 13 5.24 -16.12 16.01
CA ILE A 13 5.85 -14.96 16.68
C ILE A 13 5.39 -15.02 18.14
N SER A 14 6.34 -15.28 19.04
CA SER A 14 6.15 -15.35 20.47
C SER A 14 5.67 -14.01 21.02
N ASN A 15 4.59 -14.05 21.81
CA ASN A 15 4.06 -13.00 22.65
C ASN A 15 5.13 -12.07 23.25
N SER A 16 5.17 -10.81 22.81
CA SER A 16 5.17 -9.64 23.70
C SER A 16 5.11 -8.34 22.89
N LEU A 17 3.91 -7.95 22.46
CA LEU A 17 3.61 -6.53 22.29
C LEU A 17 2.19 -6.27 22.72
N ASP A 18 2.06 -5.31 23.62
CA ASP A 18 0.81 -4.67 23.96
C ASP A 18 0.35 -3.85 22.75
N THR A 19 -0.14 -4.52 21.71
CA THR A 19 -1.03 -3.95 20.70
C THR A 19 -2.46 -4.08 21.23
N SER A 20 -2.80 -3.26 22.21
CA SER A 20 -4.15 -3.22 22.75
C SER A 20 -5.14 -2.74 21.66
N GLY A 21 -5.74 -3.69 20.93
CA GLY A 21 -7.10 -3.53 20.39
C GLY A 21 -7.40 -4.00 18.96
N ALA A 22 -6.42 -4.31 18.11
CA ALA A 22 -6.67 -4.57 16.69
C ALA A 22 -6.26 -5.98 16.28
N GLY A 23 -7.19 -6.94 16.31
CA GLY A 23 -6.97 -8.32 15.84
C GLY A 23 -6.71 -8.48 14.32
N PHE A 24 -6.39 -7.38 13.63
CA PHE A 24 -6.13 -7.31 12.19
C PHE A 24 -4.69 -6.91 11.85
N LEU A 25 -3.83 -6.66 12.85
CA LEU A 25 -2.41 -6.37 12.67
C LEU A 25 -1.53 -7.50 13.25
N PRO A 26 -0.36 -7.79 12.65
CA PRO A 26 0.19 -7.17 11.44
C PRO A 26 -0.59 -7.55 10.17
N LEU A 27 -0.79 -6.58 9.27
CA LEU A 27 -1.47 -6.80 7.97
C LEU A 27 -0.44 -6.85 6.85
N PHE A 28 -0.54 -7.88 6.01
CA PHE A 28 0.37 -8.10 4.88
C PHE A 28 -0.34 -7.82 3.57
N LEU A 29 0.16 -6.85 2.81
CA LEU A 29 -0.41 -6.43 1.53
C LEU A 29 0.62 -6.56 0.42
N LYS A 30 0.17 -7.02 -0.74
CA LYS A 30 0.93 -7.08 -1.98
C LYS A 30 0.08 -6.47 -3.09
N GLY A 31 0.64 -5.60 -3.91
CA GLY A 31 -0.06 -5.15 -5.10
C GLY A 31 0.85 -4.49 -6.12
N THR A 32 0.46 -4.63 -7.39
CA THR A 32 1.07 -3.86 -8.47
C THR A 32 0.69 -2.40 -8.31
N ILE A 33 1.66 -1.50 -8.29
CA ILE A 33 1.42 -0.07 -8.10
C ILE A 33 0.65 0.48 -9.30
N ILE A 34 -0.55 0.98 -9.05
CA ILE A 34 -1.42 1.60 -10.06
C ILE A 34 -1.38 3.13 -9.99
N LYS A 35 -1.75 3.79 -11.09
CA LYS A 35 -1.96 5.24 -11.09
C LYS A 35 -3.21 5.57 -10.29
N GLY A 36 -3.05 6.43 -9.28
CA GLY A 36 -4.18 7.04 -8.59
C GLY A 36 -4.78 8.21 -9.38
N PHE A 37 -5.64 8.98 -8.72
CA PHE A 37 -6.34 10.12 -9.32
C PHE A 37 -5.49 11.40 -9.41
N GLY A 38 -4.20 11.35 -9.09
CA GLY A 38 -3.28 12.47 -9.26
C GLY A 38 -3.59 13.70 -8.39
N ARG A 39 -4.04 13.51 -7.15
CA ARG A 39 -4.49 14.59 -6.25
C ARG A 39 -3.38 15.48 -5.66
N GLY A 40 -2.30 15.72 -6.40
CA GLY A 40 -1.25 16.68 -6.01
C GLY A 40 -0.26 16.20 -4.94
N SER A 41 -0.38 14.97 -4.41
CA SER A 41 0.53 14.46 -3.37
C SER A 41 2.01 14.49 -3.78
N LYS A 42 2.30 14.26 -5.06
CA LYS A 42 3.63 14.42 -5.66
C LYS A 42 4.12 15.87 -5.64
N GLU A 43 3.25 16.85 -5.89
CA GLU A 43 3.58 18.29 -5.83
C GLU A 43 3.85 18.75 -4.39
N LEU A 44 3.22 18.08 -3.41
CA LEU A 44 3.48 18.28 -1.98
C LEU A 44 4.75 17.57 -1.48
N GLY A 45 5.46 16.84 -2.35
CA GLY A 45 6.65 16.07 -1.98
C GLY A 45 6.36 14.78 -1.22
N ILE A 46 5.09 14.33 -1.19
CA ILE A 46 4.64 13.11 -0.50
C ILE A 46 3.95 12.19 -1.54
N PRO A 47 4.68 11.65 -2.53
CA PRO A 47 4.08 10.77 -3.54
C PRO A 47 3.52 9.49 -2.90
N THR A 48 2.34 9.06 -3.34
CA THR A 48 1.69 7.83 -2.87
C THR A 48 1.58 6.76 -3.97
N ALA A 49 1.95 5.54 -3.65
CA ALA A 49 1.70 4.35 -4.44
C ALA A 49 0.29 3.83 -4.12
N ASN A 50 -0.56 3.70 -5.13
CA ASN A 50 -1.90 3.15 -4.96
C ASN A 50 -1.85 1.63 -5.17
N LEU A 51 -2.47 0.86 -4.27
CA LEU A 51 -2.58 -0.59 -4.41
C LEU A 51 -3.98 -1.01 -4.88
N PRO A 52 -4.10 -2.06 -5.70
CA PRO A 52 -5.38 -2.72 -5.94
C PRO A 52 -5.93 -3.28 -4.63
N VAL A 53 -7.24 -3.20 -4.46
CA VAL A 53 -7.94 -3.58 -3.23
C VAL A 53 -8.88 -4.75 -3.43
N GLU A 54 -9.10 -5.16 -4.68
CA GLU A 54 -10.07 -6.18 -5.09
C GLU A 54 -9.83 -7.51 -4.37
N GLU A 55 -8.56 -7.89 -4.20
CA GLU A 55 -8.16 -9.12 -3.51
C GLU A 55 -8.21 -8.99 -1.98
N TYR A 56 -8.33 -7.77 -1.47
CA TYR A 56 -8.33 -7.45 -0.04
C TYR A 56 -9.68 -6.93 0.46
N GLU A 57 -10.73 -6.84 -0.38
CA GLU A 57 -12.00 -6.20 -0.02
C GLU A 57 -12.60 -6.79 1.27
N ASP A 58 -12.57 -8.11 1.40
CA ASP A 58 -13.11 -8.81 2.57
C ASP A 58 -12.33 -8.53 3.86
N ILE A 59 -11.03 -8.30 3.78
CA ILE A 59 -10.19 -7.98 4.95
C ILE A 59 -10.30 -6.48 5.25
N LEU A 60 -10.25 -5.65 4.21
CA LEU A 60 -10.31 -4.20 4.32
C LEU A 60 -11.63 -3.71 4.86
N LYS A 61 -12.76 -4.40 4.66
CA LYS A 61 -14.07 -3.96 5.19
C LYS A 61 -14.05 -3.71 6.70
N ASP A 62 -13.33 -4.55 7.45
CA ASP A 62 -13.27 -4.53 8.91
C ASP A 62 -12.12 -3.66 9.46
N ILE A 63 -11.19 -3.24 8.61
CA ILE A 63 -10.08 -2.37 9.00
C ILE A 63 -10.54 -0.91 9.05
N PRO A 64 -10.35 -0.17 10.16
CA PRO A 64 -10.74 1.25 10.22
C PRO A 64 -10.14 2.10 9.09
N VAL A 65 -10.86 3.13 8.65
CA VAL A 65 -10.25 4.14 7.79
C VAL A 65 -9.32 5.02 8.62
N GLY A 66 -8.16 5.37 8.08
CA GLY A 66 -7.17 6.17 8.78
C GLY A 66 -5.77 6.04 8.22
N VAL A 67 -4.81 6.54 8.99
CA VAL A 67 -3.39 6.50 8.68
C VAL A 67 -2.71 5.44 9.54
N TYR A 68 -1.84 4.67 8.93
CA TYR A 68 -1.12 3.55 9.50
C TYR A 68 0.38 3.68 9.21
N TYR A 69 1.21 2.95 9.95
CA TYR A 69 2.64 2.84 9.70
C TYR A 69 3.08 1.38 9.50
N GLY A 70 4.25 1.21 8.90
CA GLY A 70 4.86 -0.10 8.76
C GLY A 70 6.11 -0.10 7.90
N TRP A 71 6.39 -1.24 7.28
CA TRP A 71 7.50 -1.42 6.36
C TRP A 71 6.99 -1.75 4.97
N ALA A 72 7.69 -1.30 3.94
CA ALA A 72 7.39 -1.70 2.57
C ALA A 72 8.66 -1.80 1.71
N ASN A 73 8.61 -2.64 0.68
CA ASN A 73 9.57 -2.63 -0.41
C ASN A 73 8.88 -2.61 -1.78
N VAL A 74 9.63 -2.19 -2.78
CA VAL A 74 9.26 -2.35 -4.19
C VAL A 74 10.21 -3.38 -4.76
N GLU A 75 9.67 -4.45 -5.35
CA GLU A 75 10.49 -5.53 -5.90
C GLU A 75 11.40 -4.99 -7.02
N GLY A 76 12.67 -5.40 -6.97
CA GLY A 76 13.73 -4.95 -7.87
C GLY A 76 14.31 -3.57 -7.55
N LEU A 77 13.68 -2.77 -6.69
CA LEU A 77 14.19 -1.43 -6.33
C LEU A 77 15.30 -1.55 -5.28
N ASN A 78 16.48 -0.98 -5.57
CA ASN A 78 17.61 -0.90 -4.64
C ASN A 78 17.90 -2.24 -3.93
N ASN A 79 17.96 -3.33 -4.69
CA ASN A 79 18.15 -4.69 -4.17
C ASN A 79 17.08 -5.11 -3.14
N ASN A 80 15.80 -4.83 -3.42
CA ASN A 80 14.66 -5.12 -2.55
C ASN A 80 14.73 -4.45 -1.18
N GLN A 81 15.43 -3.31 -1.09
CA GLN A 81 15.56 -2.57 0.16
C GLN A 81 14.18 -2.26 0.77
N VAL A 82 14.07 -2.47 2.07
CA VAL A 82 12.86 -2.21 2.86
C VAL A 82 12.93 -0.80 3.47
N TYR A 83 11.87 -0.04 3.28
CA TYR A 83 11.72 1.35 3.69
C TYR A 83 10.59 1.49 4.72
N SER A 84 10.74 2.45 5.63
CA SER A 84 9.63 2.90 6.47
C SER A 84 8.53 3.45 5.58
N MET A 85 7.27 3.25 5.98
CA MET A 85 6.13 3.76 5.23
C MET A 85 5.04 4.30 6.13
N ALA A 86 4.30 5.26 5.59
CA ALA A 86 2.98 5.64 6.06
C ALA A 86 1.96 5.15 5.02
N MET A 87 0.80 4.68 5.50
CA MET A 87 -0.28 4.17 4.63
C MET A 87 -1.61 4.82 5.00
N SER A 88 -2.34 5.30 4.01
CA SER A 88 -3.72 5.75 4.16
C SER A 88 -4.68 4.67 3.67
N ILE A 89 -5.68 4.37 4.51
CA ILE A 89 -6.87 3.60 4.12
C ILE A 89 -8.06 4.55 4.13
N GLY A 90 -8.61 4.85 2.96
CA GLY A 90 -9.71 5.79 2.77
C GLY A 90 -10.94 5.15 2.13
N TRP A 91 -12.03 5.91 2.00
CA TRP A 91 -13.17 5.52 1.16
C TRP A 91 -13.00 6.06 -0.26
N ASN A 92 -13.41 5.28 -1.26
CA ASN A 92 -13.39 5.69 -2.65
C ASN A 92 -14.70 6.41 -3.06
N PRO A 93 -14.70 7.73 -3.31
CA PRO A 93 -15.91 8.46 -3.66
C PRO A 93 -16.52 8.03 -5.00
N PHE A 94 -15.70 7.56 -5.95
CA PHE A 94 -16.16 7.13 -7.28
C PHE A 94 -16.99 5.85 -7.23
N TYR A 95 -16.78 5.03 -6.19
CA TYR A 95 -17.58 3.84 -5.92
C TYR A 95 -18.63 4.11 -4.84
N LYS A 96 -19.15 5.34 -4.74
CA LYS A 96 -20.16 5.74 -3.74
C LYS A 96 -19.74 5.38 -2.30
N ASN A 97 -18.44 5.42 -2.01
CA ASN A 97 -17.86 5.01 -0.73
C ASN A 97 -18.20 3.58 -0.30
N THR A 98 -18.44 2.65 -1.24
CA THR A 98 -18.63 1.23 -0.92
C THR A 98 -17.32 0.43 -0.96
N LYS A 99 -16.26 1.01 -1.51
CA LYS A 99 -14.92 0.40 -1.58
C LYS A 99 -13.90 1.29 -0.89
N LYS A 100 -12.92 0.68 -0.22
CA LYS A 100 -11.79 1.40 0.35
C LYS A 100 -10.68 1.62 -0.67
N THR A 101 -9.83 2.62 -0.45
CA THR A 101 -8.57 2.82 -1.16
C THR A 101 -7.42 2.53 -0.21
N VAL A 102 -6.28 2.09 -0.76
CA VAL A 102 -5.02 1.92 -0.04
C VAL A 102 -3.92 2.69 -0.76
N GLU A 103 -3.33 3.64 -0.06
CA GLU A 103 -2.26 4.50 -0.55
C GLU A 103 -1.04 4.40 0.36
N VAL A 104 0.12 4.03 -0.19
CA VAL A 104 1.37 3.85 0.54
C VAL A 104 2.35 4.96 0.17
N HIS A 105 2.85 5.69 1.16
CA HIS A 105 3.97 6.60 1.02
C HIS A 105 5.24 5.97 1.61
N LEU A 106 6.23 5.71 0.75
CA LEU A 106 7.56 5.30 1.20
C LEU A 106 8.28 6.53 1.75
N ILE A 107 8.74 6.47 3.01
CA ILE A 107 9.40 7.59 3.71
C ILE A 107 10.88 7.64 3.27
N GLN A 108 11.08 8.00 2.00
CA GLN A 108 12.37 8.14 1.34
C GLN A 108 12.15 8.96 0.06
N LYS A 109 13.16 9.74 -0.35
CA LYS A 109 13.13 10.44 -1.64
C LYS A 109 13.60 9.52 -2.76
N PHE A 110 12.88 9.58 -3.88
CA PHE A 110 13.18 8.85 -5.10
C PHE A 110 13.02 9.77 -6.31
N ASP A 111 13.87 9.57 -7.31
CA ASP A 111 13.88 10.38 -8.54
C ASP A 111 13.05 9.76 -9.68
N GLN A 112 12.37 8.65 -9.40
CA GLN A 112 11.58 7.89 -10.37
C GLN A 112 10.25 7.42 -9.78
N ASP A 113 9.26 7.21 -10.65
CA ASP A 113 8.00 6.56 -10.28
C ASP A 113 8.13 5.03 -10.37
N PHE A 114 7.22 4.31 -9.70
CA PHE A 114 7.24 2.84 -9.59
C PHE A 114 5.97 2.17 -10.14
N TYR A 115 5.22 2.85 -11.02
CA TYR A 115 4.01 2.29 -11.60
C TYR A 115 4.29 0.97 -12.32
N GLY A 116 3.43 -0.03 -12.12
CA GLY A 116 3.60 -1.38 -12.67
C GLY A 116 4.56 -2.26 -11.87
N SER A 117 5.32 -1.73 -10.92
CA SER A 117 6.15 -2.54 -10.03
C SER A 117 5.31 -3.17 -8.92
N GLN A 118 5.76 -4.33 -8.44
CA GLN A 118 5.17 -5.00 -7.27
C GLN A 118 5.63 -4.32 -5.98
N LEU A 119 4.68 -3.87 -5.16
CA LEU A 119 4.93 -3.38 -3.80
C LEU A 119 4.47 -4.42 -2.79
N ASN A 120 5.28 -4.61 -1.75
CA ASN A 120 4.94 -5.43 -0.59
C ASN A 120 4.93 -4.52 0.64
N ALA A 121 3.91 -4.62 1.50
CA ALA A 121 3.79 -3.85 2.73
C ALA A 121 3.42 -4.74 3.93
N ILE A 122 4.06 -4.48 5.07
CA ILE A 122 3.69 -5.01 6.38
C ILE A 122 3.24 -3.82 7.23
N VAL A 123 1.96 -3.78 7.56
CA VAL A 123 1.34 -2.74 8.39
C VAL A 123 1.40 -3.17 9.84
N LEU A 124 1.93 -2.31 10.71
CA LEU A 124 2.23 -2.65 12.10
C LEU A 124 1.40 -1.88 13.13
N GLY A 125 0.92 -0.69 12.79
CA GLY A 125 0.14 0.10 13.74
C GLY A 125 -0.68 1.21 13.10
N PHE A 126 -1.63 1.71 13.88
CA PHE A 126 -2.49 2.83 13.53
C PHE A 126 -1.91 4.13 14.10
N ILE A 127 -1.91 5.19 13.29
CA ILE A 127 -1.46 6.53 13.69
C ILE A 127 -2.67 7.37 14.13
N ARG A 128 -3.66 7.54 13.24
CA ARG A 128 -4.83 8.39 13.49
C ARG A 128 -5.99 8.13 12.54
N PRO A 129 -7.22 8.53 12.89
CA PRO A 129 -8.36 8.50 11.98
C PRO A 129 -8.17 9.42 10.76
N MET A 130 -9.03 9.25 9.75
CA MET A 130 -9.16 10.22 8.65
C MET A 130 -9.63 11.58 9.20
N CYS A 131 -9.06 12.66 8.68
CA CYS A 131 -9.38 14.02 9.08
C CYS A 131 -9.53 14.90 7.85
N ASP A 132 -10.48 15.83 7.90
CA ASP A 132 -10.57 16.94 6.94
C ASP A 132 -9.68 18.08 7.42
N PHE A 133 -8.99 18.74 6.49
CA PHE A 133 -8.11 19.87 6.77
C PHE A 133 -8.68 21.14 6.17
N LYS A 134 -8.55 22.26 6.89
CA LYS A 134 -9.12 23.55 6.46
C LYS A 134 -8.18 24.31 5.54
N SER A 135 -6.91 23.90 5.47
CA SER A 135 -5.90 24.49 4.60
C SER A 135 -4.88 23.45 4.13
N LEU A 136 -4.14 23.80 3.07
CA LEU A 136 -3.04 22.99 2.59
C LEU A 136 -1.91 22.86 3.62
N ASP A 137 -1.63 23.94 4.37
CA ASP A 137 -0.58 23.95 5.40
C ASP A 137 -0.93 23.01 6.56
N GLU A 138 -2.20 22.96 6.98
CA GLU A 138 -2.66 22.01 8.00
C GLU A 138 -2.50 20.55 7.53
N LEU A 139 -2.82 20.27 6.26
CA LEU A 139 -2.63 18.95 5.66
C LEU A 139 -1.15 18.56 5.63
N ILE A 140 -0.28 19.43 5.12
CA ILE A 140 1.18 19.18 5.06
C ILE A 140 1.73 18.95 6.46
N LYS A 141 1.33 19.77 7.43
CA LYS A 141 1.76 19.61 8.82
C LYS A 141 1.36 18.24 9.36
N ALA A 142 0.10 17.84 9.20
CA ALA A 142 -0.37 16.55 9.69
C ALA A 142 0.37 15.37 9.05
N ILE A 143 0.67 15.44 7.75
CA ILE A 143 1.44 14.39 7.08
C ILE A 143 2.87 14.30 7.64
N ASN A 144 3.52 15.44 7.89
CA ASN A 144 4.86 15.43 8.47
C ASN A 144 4.85 14.88 9.91
N ASP A 145 3.84 15.24 10.71
CA ASP A 145 3.64 14.68 12.05
C ASP A 145 3.43 13.14 11.98
N ASP A 146 2.65 12.66 11.00
CA ASP A 146 2.42 11.22 10.78
C ASP A 146 3.73 10.50 10.40
N ILE A 147 4.57 11.10 9.57
CA ILE A 147 5.88 10.56 9.16
C ILE A 147 6.82 10.46 10.37
N GLU A 148 6.92 11.51 11.18
CA GLU A 148 7.75 11.52 12.38
C GLU A 148 7.29 10.47 13.39
N TYR A 149 5.97 10.36 13.59
CA TYR A 149 5.38 9.34 14.45
C TYR A 149 5.68 7.93 13.94
N ALA A 150 5.48 7.67 12.65
CA ALA A 150 5.78 6.39 12.03
C ALA A 150 7.25 5.99 12.22
N GLN A 151 8.19 6.90 11.96
CA GLN A 151 9.62 6.66 12.16
C GLN A 151 9.95 6.36 13.63
N THR A 152 9.34 7.07 14.57
CA THR A 152 9.50 6.84 16.01
C THR A 152 9.03 5.44 16.39
N CYS A 153 7.81 5.05 15.99
CA CYS A 153 7.26 3.72 16.27
C CYS A 153 8.10 2.61 15.64
N LEU A 154 8.59 2.80 14.42
CA LEU A 154 9.40 1.83 13.70
C LEU A 154 10.83 1.68 14.22
N SER A 155 11.29 2.61 15.07
CA SER A 155 12.63 2.55 15.68
C SER A 155 12.72 1.61 16.89
N THR A 156 11.59 1.10 17.39
CA THR A 156 11.59 0.11 18.47
C THR A 156 12.21 -1.20 17.98
N THR A 157 12.83 -1.95 18.91
CA THR A 157 13.46 -3.25 18.60
C THR A 157 12.48 -4.18 17.90
N GLU A 158 11.28 -4.33 18.45
CA GLU A 158 10.27 -5.24 17.93
C GLU A 158 9.81 -4.87 16.52
N ASN A 159 9.48 -3.59 16.27
CA ASN A 159 9.03 -3.18 14.94
C ASN A 159 10.17 -3.27 13.93
N THR A 160 11.43 -3.08 14.35
CA THR A 160 12.60 -3.19 13.47
C THR A 160 12.81 -4.61 12.95
N GLU A 161 12.45 -5.64 13.72
CA GLU A 161 12.61 -7.05 13.29
C GLU A 161 11.81 -7.36 12.02
N PHE A 162 10.63 -6.73 11.84
CA PHE A 162 9.81 -6.89 10.64
C PHE A 162 10.50 -6.41 9.35
N LYS A 163 11.53 -5.57 9.44
CA LYS A 163 12.32 -5.14 8.28
C LYS A 163 13.02 -6.33 7.60
N ASN A 164 13.33 -7.38 8.35
CA ASN A 164 13.99 -8.59 7.87
C ASN A 164 13.01 -9.75 7.63
N HIS A 165 11.71 -9.51 7.70
CA HIS A 165 10.69 -10.54 7.57
C HIS A 165 10.75 -11.22 6.17
N THR A 166 10.55 -12.53 6.13
CA THR A 166 10.66 -13.36 4.91
C THR A 166 9.67 -12.96 3.81
N PHE A 167 8.59 -12.28 4.18
CA PHE A 167 7.62 -11.68 3.27
C PHE A 167 8.25 -10.77 2.20
N PHE A 168 9.31 -10.03 2.55
CA PHE A 168 10.03 -9.14 1.62
C PHE A 168 11.05 -9.87 0.73
N ASN A 169 11.41 -11.11 1.09
CA ASN A 169 12.46 -11.90 0.43
C ASN A 169 11.90 -13.06 -0.41
N SER A 170 10.57 -13.22 -0.45
CA SER A 170 9.94 -14.29 -1.21
C SER A 170 9.88 -13.91 -2.68
N THR A 171 11.00 -14.07 -3.39
CA THR A 171 11.01 -14.05 -4.85
C THR A 171 10.14 -15.21 -5.32
N LEU A 172 9.12 -14.94 -6.13
CA LEU A 172 8.41 -15.99 -6.85
C LEU A 172 9.41 -16.71 -7.77
N ASN A 173 9.94 -17.84 -7.32
CA ASN A 173 10.59 -18.81 -8.19
C ASN A 173 9.52 -19.46 -9.06
N ASN A 174 9.07 -18.78 -10.10
CA ASN A 174 8.26 -19.40 -11.14
C ASN A 174 9.15 -19.67 -12.37
N SER A 175 10.03 -20.66 -12.20
CA SER A 175 10.76 -21.26 -13.32
C SER A 175 9.86 -22.31 -14.00
N ASN A 176 9.39 -21.96 -15.20
CA ASN A 176 9.09 -22.83 -16.35
C ASN A 176 8.17 -24.05 -16.18
N SER A 177 7.04 -23.99 -16.87
CA SER A 177 6.65 -25.06 -17.79
C SER A 177 6.20 -24.47 -19.12
N ASN A 178 6.91 -24.87 -20.16
CA ASN A 178 6.69 -24.55 -21.56
C ASN A 178 5.27 -24.93 -22.00
N ASN A 179 4.66 -24.11 -22.85
CA ASN A 179 4.19 -24.59 -24.15
C ASN A 179 4.00 -23.45 -25.14
N SER A 180 4.85 -23.47 -26.15
CA SER A 180 4.70 -22.80 -27.44
C SER A 180 3.42 -23.24 -28.14
N SER A 181 2.58 -22.28 -28.52
CA SER A 181 1.70 -22.41 -29.68
C SER A 181 1.40 -21.04 -30.28
N SER A 182 1.51 -21.02 -31.60
CA SER A 182 1.41 -19.94 -32.57
C SER A 182 -0.03 -19.56 -32.92
N GLY A 183 -0.26 -18.28 -33.30
CA GLY A 183 -1.45 -17.78 -34.01
C GLY A 183 -1.76 -16.32 -33.58
N SER A 184 -1.31 -15.29 -34.30
CA SER A 184 -1.91 -14.66 -35.50
C SER A 184 -3.01 -13.62 -35.19
N ASP A 185 -2.71 -12.37 -35.61
CA ASP A 185 -3.59 -11.40 -36.28
C ASP A 185 -4.46 -10.41 -35.44
N GLY A 186 -4.54 -9.15 -35.93
CA GLY A 186 -5.65 -8.22 -35.64
C GLY A 186 -5.36 -6.85 -34.97
N THR A 187 -4.83 -5.89 -35.75
CA THR A 187 -5.23 -4.47 -35.93
C THR A 187 -5.96 -3.61 -34.87
N ASP A 188 -5.43 -2.38 -34.74
CA ASP A 188 -6.05 -1.04 -34.81
C ASP A 188 -6.81 -0.35 -33.63
N ASP A 189 -6.22 0.80 -33.25
CA ASP A 189 -6.80 2.17 -33.23
C ASP A 189 -7.54 2.81 -32.03
N ASN A 190 -6.99 4.00 -31.69
CA ASN A 190 -7.61 5.30 -31.35
C ASN A 190 -8.37 5.48 -30.01
N ASN A 191 -7.85 6.28 -29.07
CA ASN A 191 -7.83 7.75 -28.99
C ASN A 191 -9.20 8.41 -28.65
N SER A 192 -9.30 8.99 -27.45
CA SER A 192 -10.07 10.23 -27.11
C SER A 192 -9.87 10.48 -25.60
N SER A 193 -9.20 11.54 -25.11
CA SER A 193 -9.48 12.98 -25.15
C SER A 193 -10.74 13.43 -24.40
N GLY A 194 -10.55 14.35 -23.43
CA GLY A 194 -11.58 15.15 -22.73
C GLY A 194 -12.40 14.37 -21.70
N VAL A 195 -12.66 14.83 -20.47
CA VAL A 195 -13.16 16.15 -20.11
C VAL A 195 -12.77 16.47 -18.66
N SER A 196 -12.26 17.67 -18.45
CA SER A 196 -12.02 18.32 -17.16
C SER A 196 -13.35 18.68 -16.49
N VAL A 197 -13.55 18.31 -15.22
CA VAL A 197 -14.51 19.00 -14.36
C VAL A 197 -14.01 19.02 -12.92
N LEU A 198 -13.53 20.19 -12.48
CA LEU A 198 -13.35 20.55 -11.09
C LEU A 198 -14.70 20.63 -10.37
N SER A 199 -14.75 20.20 -9.10
CA SER A 199 -15.58 20.87 -8.10
C SER A 199 -15.06 20.56 -6.70
N LEU A 200 -14.50 21.59 -6.07
CA LEU A 200 -14.33 21.73 -4.63
C LEU A 200 -15.69 22.05 -4.01
N LYS A 201 -16.14 21.21 -3.07
CA LYS A 201 -16.93 21.60 -1.90
C LYS A 201 -16.50 20.72 -0.74
#